data_AF-X1VPB8-F1
#
_entry.id   AF-X1VPB8-F1
#
_cell.length_a   1.000
_cell.length_b   1.000
_cell.length_c   1.000
_cell.angle_alpha   90.00
_cell.angle_beta   90.00
_cell.angle_gamma   90.00
#
_symmetry.space_group_name_H-M   'P 1'
#
loop_
_entity.id
_entity.type
_entity.pdbx_description
1 polymer ?
#
loop_
_entity_poly.entity_id
_entity_poly.type
_entity_poly.pdbx_seq_one_letter_code
_entity_poly.pdbx_strand_id
1 'polypeptide(L)'
;GILLSPDGKTLYVNNTYDDEEWWNVDSDKDNFVWAYDVNENGTVSNGRKFAELYMTPEVLNRKGKTSGADGMTIDELGNIYVATYMGLQIFNKKGEFIGIINLPVFPVSCCFGDEDMKTIYAT
;
A
#
# COMPACT_ATOMS: atom_id res chain seq x y z
N GLY A 1 -4.99 4.52 0.10
CA GLY A 1 -3.72 5.20 -0.25
C GLY A 1 -3.52 5.28 -1.75
N ILE A 2 -2.95 6.39 -2.24
CA ILE A 2 -2.66 6.62 -3.66
C ILE A 2 -1.36 7.42 -3.80
N LEU A 3 -0.48 7.04 -4.72
CA LEU A 3 0.75 7.79 -5.02
C LEU A 3 1.25 7.52 -6.45
N LEU A 4 2.13 8.38 -6.95
CA LEU A 4 2.83 8.19 -8.22
C LEU A 4 4.25 7.64 -8.00
N SER A 5 4.78 6.91 -8.97
CA SER A 5 6.22 6.64 -9.06
C SER A 5 7.02 7.94 -9.15
N PRO A 6 8.31 7.96 -8.78
CA PRO A 6 9.13 9.18 -8.85
C PRO A 6 9.21 9.81 -10.25
N ASP A 7 9.09 9.01 -11.30
CA ASP A 7 9.05 9.46 -12.70
C ASP A 7 7.64 9.82 -13.20
N GLY A 8 6.61 9.67 -12.36
CA GLY A 8 5.21 9.98 -12.67
C GLY A 8 4.52 9.00 -13.63
N LYS A 9 5.19 7.92 -14.08
CA LYS A 9 4.67 7.02 -15.11
C LYS A 9 3.79 5.88 -14.59
N THR A 10 3.80 5.64 -13.29
CA THR A 10 2.99 4.60 -12.65
C THR A 10 2.20 5.17 -11.49
N LEU A 11 0.90 4.92 -11.50
CA LEU A 11 0.01 5.19 -10.37
C LEU A 11 -0.10 3.93 -9.51
N TYR A 12 0.12 4.08 -8.22
CA TYR A 12 -0.07 3.04 -7.23
C TYR A 12 -1.28 3.35 -6.36
N VAL A 13 -2.15 2.35 -6.19
CA VAL A 13 -3.35 2.41 -5.35
C VAL A 13 -3.39 1.14 -4.51
N ASN A 14 -3.45 1.25 -3.19
CA ASN A 14 -3.73 0.08 -2.36
C ASN A 14 -5.24 -0.14 -2.22
N ASN A 15 -5.62 -1.33 -1.78
CA ASN A 15 -6.99 -1.61 -1.43
C ASN A 15 -7.09 -2.20 -0.02
N THR A 16 -8.01 -1.67 0.79
CA THR A 16 -8.49 -2.35 2.00
C THR A 16 -9.70 -3.18 1.58
N TYR A 17 -9.46 -4.46 1.30
CA TYR A 17 -10.53 -5.39 0.96
C TYR A 17 -10.89 -6.25 2.16
N ASP A 18 -12.18 -6.48 2.37
CA ASP A 18 -12.73 -7.40 3.35
C ASP A 18 -13.95 -8.12 2.74
N ASP A 19 -14.24 -9.35 3.18
CA ASP A 19 -15.33 -10.22 2.70
C ASP A 19 -16.42 -10.41 3.78
N GLU A 20 -16.41 -9.56 4.81
CA GLU A 20 -17.47 -9.52 5.81
C GLU A 20 -18.76 -8.87 5.25
N GLU A 21 -19.92 -9.34 5.70
CA GLU A 21 -21.23 -8.84 5.24
C GLU A 21 -21.50 -7.38 5.58
N TRP A 22 -20.82 -6.84 6.60
CA TRP A 22 -20.94 -5.44 7.00
C TRP A 22 -19.97 -4.52 6.24
N TRP A 23 -19.06 -5.07 5.43
CA TRP A 23 -18.13 -4.29 4.62
C TRP A 23 -18.88 -3.63 3.46
N ASN A 24 -18.81 -2.31 3.37
CA ASN A 24 -19.62 -1.52 2.43
C ASN A 24 -18.91 -1.24 1.10
N VAL A 25 -17.71 -1.79 0.90
CA VAL A 25 -16.92 -1.60 -0.33
C VAL A 25 -17.05 -2.85 -1.19
N ASP A 26 -17.77 -2.71 -2.30
CA ASP A 26 -17.82 -3.72 -3.37
C ASP A 26 -16.66 -3.48 -4.34
N SER A 27 -15.65 -4.35 -4.31
CA SER A 27 -14.44 -4.23 -5.12
C SER A 27 -13.99 -5.59 -5.64
N ASP A 28 -13.59 -5.63 -6.91
CA ASP A 28 -12.93 -6.79 -7.54
C ASP A 28 -11.43 -6.86 -7.20
N LYS A 29 -10.93 -5.96 -6.34
CA LYS A 29 -9.51 -5.82 -6.01
C LYS A 29 -9.21 -6.45 -4.66
N ASP A 30 -8.36 -7.46 -4.65
CA ASP A 30 -7.82 -8.05 -3.42
C ASP A 30 -6.86 -7.07 -2.69
N ASN A 31 -6.40 -7.48 -1.49
CA ASN A 31 -5.40 -6.80 -0.66
C ASN A 31 -4.00 -6.79 -1.30
N PHE A 32 -3.84 -5.98 -2.34
CA PHE A 32 -2.58 -5.71 -3.03
C PHE A 32 -2.36 -4.19 -3.11
N VAL A 33 -1.12 -3.80 -3.33
CA VAL A 33 -0.85 -2.56 -4.06
C VAL A 33 -1.06 -2.86 -5.54
N TRP A 34 -1.95 -2.11 -6.17
CA TRP A 34 -2.24 -2.16 -7.58
C TRP A 34 -1.48 -1.06 -8.31
N ALA A 35 -0.94 -1.37 -9.48
CA ALA A 35 -0.26 -0.41 -10.35
C ALA A 35 -1.03 -0.20 -11.65
N TYR A 36 -0.97 1.03 -12.15
CA TYR A 36 -1.55 1.45 -13.42
C TYR A 36 -0.54 2.32 -14.16
N ASP A 37 -0.49 2.20 -15.48
CA ASP A 37 0.32 3.09 -16.30
C ASP A 37 -0.38 4.44 -16.43
N VAL A 38 0.38 5.53 -16.32
CA VAL A 38 -0.12 6.90 -16.49
C VAL A 38 0.20 7.35 -17.92
N ASN A 39 -0.85 7.63 -18.69
CA ASN A 39 -0.73 8.09 -20.08
C ASN A 39 -0.45 9.60 -20.12
N GLU A 40 0.11 10.09 -21.24
CA GLU A 40 0.43 11.52 -21.42
C GLU A 40 -0.77 12.47 -21.25
N ASN A 41 -1.98 11.98 -21.51
CA ASN A 41 -3.22 12.74 -21.33
C ASN A 41 -3.80 12.67 -19.90
N GLY A 42 -3.08 12.06 -18.95
CA GLY A 42 -3.48 11.91 -17.54
C GLY A 42 -4.45 10.77 -17.26
N THR A 43 -4.86 10.00 -18.28
CA THR A 43 -5.66 8.77 -18.06
C THR A 43 -4.77 7.63 -17.56
N VAL A 44 -5.39 6.61 -16.97
CA VAL A 44 -4.69 5.42 -16.48
C VAL A 44 -5.15 4.14 -17.18
N SER A 45 -4.24 3.19 -17.37
CA SER A 45 -4.51 1.90 -18.03
C SER A 45 -3.65 0.77 -17.44
N ASN A 46 -3.79 -0.45 -17.95
CA ASN A 46 -2.95 -1.61 -17.62
C ASN A 46 -2.86 -1.95 -16.12
N GLY A 47 -4.02 -1.95 -15.45
CA GLY A 47 -4.14 -2.32 -14.04
C GLY A 47 -3.59 -3.71 -13.74
N ARG A 48 -2.68 -3.81 -12.77
CA ARG A 48 -1.98 -5.05 -12.41
C ARG A 48 -1.69 -5.12 -10.92
N LYS A 49 -1.65 -6.34 -10.37
CA LYS A 49 -1.11 -6.60 -9.03
C LYS A 49 0.37 -6.25 -9.04
N PHE A 50 0.78 -5.33 -8.16
CA PHE A 50 2.18 -4.90 -8.04
C PHE A 50 2.85 -5.54 -6.83
N ALA A 51 2.24 -5.40 -5.65
CA ALA A 51 2.76 -5.97 -4.41
C ALA A 51 1.65 -6.64 -3.62
N GLU A 52 1.90 -7.87 -3.15
CA GLU A 52 0.99 -8.59 -2.26
C GLU A 52 1.17 -8.11 -0.83
N LEU A 53 0.09 -7.66 -0.19
CA LEU A 53 0.16 -7.21 1.20
C LEU A 53 0.23 -8.43 2.12
N TYR A 54 1.27 -8.45 2.96
CA TYR A 54 1.45 -9.51 3.93
C TYR A 54 0.31 -9.48 4.96
N MET A 55 -0.28 -10.64 5.20
CA MET A 55 -1.25 -10.89 6.26
C MET A 55 -0.84 -12.16 7.00
N THR A 56 -1.11 -12.21 8.30
CA THR A 56 -0.77 -13.40 9.10
C THR A 56 -1.65 -14.59 8.70
N PRO A 57 -1.20 -15.84 8.95
CA PRO A 57 -2.05 -17.02 8.75
C PRO A 57 -3.38 -16.95 9.49
N GLU A 58 -3.40 -16.34 10.68
CA GLU A 58 -4.62 -16.11 11.46
C GLU A 58 -5.63 -15.24 10.69
N VAL A 59 -5.16 -14.14 10.10
CA VAL A 59 -5.98 -13.28 9.23
C VAL A 59 -6.41 -13.99 7.95
N LEU A 60 -5.57 -14.84 7.38
CA LEU A 60 -5.89 -15.58 6.15
C LEU A 60 -6.91 -16.70 6.37
N ASN A 61 -7.06 -17.17 7.61
CA ASN A 61 -7.97 -18.25 8.00
C ASN A 61 -9.36 -17.77 8.47
N ARG A 62 -9.58 -16.46 8.63
CA ARG A 62 -10.90 -15.88 8.91
C ARG A 62 -11.67 -15.57 7.62
N LYS A 63 -13.00 -15.35 7.74
CA LYS A 63 -13.85 -14.89 6.63
C LYS A 63 -13.37 -13.52 6.16
N GLY A 64 -13.35 -12.53 7.05
CA GLY A 64 -12.88 -11.21 6.70
C GLY A 64 -11.36 -11.10 6.57
N LYS A 65 -10.82 -10.93 5.37
CA LYS A 65 -9.37 -10.96 5.12
C LYS A 65 -8.84 -9.59 4.77
N THR A 66 -8.87 -8.66 5.73
CA THR A 66 -8.32 -7.32 5.52
C THR A 66 -6.88 -7.16 6.01
N SER A 67 -6.06 -6.48 5.21
CA SER A 67 -4.75 -5.97 5.60
C SER A 67 -4.84 -4.67 6.42
N GLY A 68 -5.97 -3.97 6.34
CA GLY A 68 -6.12 -2.60 6.86
C GLY A 68 -5.27 -1.57 6.12
N ALA A 69 -4.93 -1.81 4.84
CA ALA A 69 -4.05 -0.94 4.08
C ALA A 69 -4.68 0.42 3.75
N ASP A 70 -4.18 1.48 4.37
CA ASP A 70 -4.74 2.82 4.22
C ASP A 70 -3.75 3.77 3.53
N GLY A 71 -3.02 4.61 4.27
CA GLY A 71 -2.06 5.54 3.71
C GLY A 71 -0.82 4.87 3.11
N MET A 72 -0.20 5.55 2.16
CA MET A 72 1.07 5.11 1.55
C MET A 72 2.01 6.29 1.32
N THR A 73 3.31 6.00 1.31
CA THR A 73 4.35 6.92 0.81
C THR A 73 5.39 6.16 -0.02
N ILE A 74 6.27 6.88 -0.70
CA ILE A 74 7.31 6.34 -1.57
C ILE A 74 8.62 7.12 -1.35
N ASP A 75 9.75 6.43 -1.38
CA ASP A 75 11.07 7.06 -1.33
C ASP A 75 11.66 7.34 -2.72
N GLU A 76 12.78 8.06 -2.77
CA GLU A 76 13.48 8.41 -4.02
C GLU A 76 14.01 7.21 -4.81
N LEU A 77 14.17 6.05 -4.16
CA LEU A 77 14.60 4.81 -4.80
C LEU A 77 13.42 4.01 -5.36
N GLY A 78 12.20 4.48 -5.13
CA GLY A 78 10.95 3.86 -5.57
C GLY A 78 10.46 2.74 -4.64
N ASN A 79 10.92 2.68 -3.38
CA ASN A 79 10.34 1.76 -2.41
C ASN A 79 9.05 2.35 -1.84
N ILE A 80 8.00 1.54 -1.78
CA ILE A 80 6.67 1.91 -1.29
C ILE A 80 6.52 1.45 0.15
N TYR A 81 5.98 2.32 0.99
CA TYR A 81 5.66 2.09 2.39
C TYR A 81 4.14 2.14 2.52
N VAL A 82 3.55 1.07 3.06
CA VAL A 82 2.09 0.94 3.20
C VAL A 82 1.74 0.83 4.67
N ALA A 83 0.90 1.73 5.16
CA ALA A 83 0.33 1.64 6.49
C ALA A 83 -0.72 0.52 6.51
N THR A 84 -0.52 -0.48 7.38
CA THR A 84 -1.38 -1.67 7.52
C THR A 84 -1.54 -2.02 8.99
N TYR A 85 -2.45 -2.96 9.31
CA TYR A 85 -2.57 -3.49 10.68
C TYR A 85 -1.28 -4.16 11.20
N MET A 86 -0.37 -4.56 10.31
CA MET A 86 0.92 -5.15 10.70
C MET A 86 1.99 -4.10 11.03
N GLY A 87 1.77 -2.83 10.67
CA GLY A 87 2.80 -1.78 10.67
C GLY A 87 3.02 -1.22 9.27
N LEU A 88 4.19 -0.60 9.03
CA LEU A 88 4.57 -0.11 7.70
C LEU A 88 5.23 -1.24 6.91
N GLN A 89 4.50 -1.81 5.95
CA GLN A 89 5.06 -2.81 5.03
C GLN A 89 5.84 -2.11 3.92
N ILE A 90 7.03 -2.62 3.61
CA ILE A 90 7.96 -2.02 2.65
C ILE A 90 8.10 -2.93 1.45
N PHE A 91 7.92 -2.38 0.25
CA PHE A 91 8.10 -3.07 -1.02
C PHE A 91 9.07 -2.29 -1.89
N ASN A 92 9.97 -2.98 -2.59
CA ASN A 92 10.87 -2.29 -3.50
C ASN A 92 10.16 -1.87 -4.80
N LYS A 93 10.87 -1.17 -5.68
CA LYS A 93 10.34 -0.71 -6.98
C LYS A 93 9.87 -1.82 -7.94
N LYS A 94 10.15 -3.09 -7.64
CA LYS A 94 9.66 -4.26 -8.40
C LYS A 94 8.43 -4.92 -7.74
N GLY A 95 7.97 -4.41 -6.60
CA GLY A 95 6.88 -5.00 -5.82
C GLY A 95 7.33 -6.12 -4.89
N GLU A 96 8.63 -6.34 -4.73
CA GLU A 96 9.17 -7.39 -3.85
C GLU A 96 9.14 -6.90 -2.40
N PHE A 97 8.59 -7.73 -1.51
CA PHE A 97 8.53 -7.45 -0.07
C PHE A 97 9.94 -7.36 0.54
N ILE A 98 10.21 -6.28 1.26
CA ILE A 98 11.46 -6.04 1.98
C ILE A 98 11.32 -6.36 3.46
N GLY A 99 10.23 -5.92 4.09
CA GLY A 99 10.02 -6.07 5.52
C GLY A 99 8.90 -5.22 6.09
N ILE A 100 8.80 -5.18 7.42
CA ILE A 100 7.79 -4.42 8.16
C ILE A 100 8.47 -3.62 9.26
N ILE A 101 8.17 -2.33 9.35
CA ILE A 101 8.48 -1.52 10.53
C ILE A 101 7.30 -1.67 11.50
N ASN A 102 7.56 -2.36 12.61
CA ASN A 102 6.57 -2.52 13.68
C ASN A 102 6.45 -1.21 14.46
N LEU A 103 5.21 -0.79 14.70
CA LEU A 103 4.88 0.39 15.49
C LEU A 103 4.09 -0.02 16.75
N PRO A 104 4.13 0.77 17.84
CA PRO A 104 3.38 0.46 19.06
C PRO A 104 1.86 0.40 18.86
N VAL A 105 1.36 1.09 17.83
CA VAL A 105 -0.05 1.11 17.38
C VAL A 105 -0.04 0.97 15.86
N PHE A 106 -1.06 0.34 15.29
CA PHE A 106 -1.17 0.24 13.84
C PHE A 106 -1.28 1.65 13.21
N PRO A 107 -0.53 1.94 12.14
CA PRO A 107 -0.64 3.21 11.43
C PRO A 107 -1.83 3.19 10.46
N VAL A 108 -2.37 4.37 10.24
CA VAL A 108 -3.36 4.74 9.22
C VAL A 108 -2.69 5.47 8.05
N SER A 109 -1.60 6.22 8.27
CA SER A 109 -0.85 6.88 7.18
C SER A 109 0.61 7.13 7.52
N CYS A 110 1.41 7.51 6.53
CA CYS A 110 2.80 7.87 6.72
C CYS A 110 3.34 8.85 5.66
N CYS A 111 4.41 9.58 6.01
CA CYS A 111 5.17 10.42 5.10
C CYS A 111 6.62 10.59 5.57
N PHE A 112 7.56 10.78 4.64
CA PHE A 112 8.89 11.26 4.97
C PHE A 112 8.86 12.77 5.31
N GLY A 113 9.66 13.18 6.28
CA GLY A 113 9.78 14.55 6.74
C GLY A 113 11.17 14.85 7.31
N ASP A 114 11.25 15.98 8.01
CA ASP A 114 12.49 16.69 8.38
C ASP A 114 13.25 17.25 7.17
N GLU A 115 14.27 18.08 7.42
CA GLU A 115 15.01 18.78 6.36
C GLU A 115 15.76 17.81 5.42
N ASP A 116 16.12 16.63 5.91
CA ASP A 116 16.89 15.64 5.15
C ASP A 116 16.04 14.48 4.59
N MET A 117 14.73 14.47 4.82
CA MET A 117 13.79 13.43 4.39
C MET A 117 14.14 12.01 4.89
N LYS A 118 14.91 11.89 5.98
CA LYS A 118 15.30 10.59 6.54
C LYS A 118 14.44 10.11 7.70
N THR A 119 13.47 10.92 8.12
CA THR A 119 12.52 10.57 9.17
C THR A 119 11.18 10.22 8.55
N ILE A 120 10.61 9.08 8.92
CA ILE A 120 9.23 8.73 8.56
C ILE A 120 8.30 9.05 9.73
N TYR A 121 7.29 9.87 9.46
CA TYR A 121 6.17 10.13 10.36
C TYR A 121 5.06 9.15 10.03
N ALA A 122 4.40 8.63 11.06
CA ALA A 122 3.25 7.75 10.93
C ALA A 122 2.15 8.17 11.91
N THR A 123 0.90 8.13 11.46
CA THR A 123 -0.30 8.41 12.26
C THR A 123 -1.14 7.16 12.36
#